data_AF-M8D930-F1
#
_entry.id   AF-M8D930-F1
#
_cell.length_a   1.000
_cell.length_b   1.000
_cell.length_c   1.000
_cell.angle_alpha   90.00
_cell.angle_beta   90.00
_cell.angle_gamma   90.00
#
_symmetry.space_group_name_H-M   'P 1'
#
loop_
_entity.id
_entity.type
_entity.pdbx_description
1 polymer ?
#
loop_
_entity_poly.entity_id
_entity_poly.type
_entity_poly.pdbx_seq_one_letter_code
_entity_poly.pdbx_strand_id
1 'polypeptide(L)'
;MDIRQQMEQIRTRIQHAIAHSYVDRYIQPRTIDEDRISFALSMLRSARVETSTALDYVFAMMLIQLALDTHDEVDKQQMMQKKQLTVLAGDLYSGLYYEFLAQRHDMSLIRRFAEAIKEINIQKIRLQQLSPDDVERFHCIGVIESALLRKLSEHVHAHEWGELAYYLFSLKRIQREETKSKAMVDYTDHCKRKVQDLFHLHHEEVKERFSHLLA
;
A
#
# COMPACT_ATOMS: atom_id res chain seq x y z
N MET A 1 5.76 -22.23 5.73
CA MET A 1 5.75 -21.20 6.80
C MET A 1 4.34 -20.63 6.84
N ASP A 2 3.77 -20.44 8.02
CA ASP A 2 2.43 -19.84 8.14
C ASP A 2 2.48 -18.34 7.78
N ILE A 3 1.38 -17.79 7.27
CA ILE A 3 1.30 -16.37 6.90
C ILE A 3 1.56 -15.46 8.11
N ARG A 4 1.08 -15.83 9.31
CA ARG A 4 1.34 -15.03 10.51
C ARG A 4 2.83 -14.91 10.81
N GLN A 5 3.58 -16.00 10.64
CA GLN A 5 5.04 -16.00 10.80
C GLN A 5 5.73 -15.14 9.73
N GLN A 6 5.24 -15.18 8.49
CA GLN A 6 5.77 -14.36 7.39
C GLN A 6 5.52 -12.87 7.64
N MET A 7 4.33 -12.52 8.13
CA MET A 7 3.98 -11.16 8.49
C MET A 7 4.89 -10.61 9.60
N GLU A 8 5.11 -11.40 10.66
CA GLU A 8 6.00 -10.97 11.75
C GLU A 8 7.45 -10.81 11.29
N GLN A 9 7.93 -11.73 10.43
CA GLN A 9 9.26 -11.62 9.84
C GLN A 9 9.40 -10.35 9.00
N ILE A 10 8.41 -10.02 8.17
CA ILE A 10 8.42 -8.78 7.38
C ILE A 10 8.39 -7.56 8.31
N ARG A 11 7.53 -7.57 9.32
CA ARG A 11 7.42 -6.49 10.30
C ARG A 11 8.76 -6.22 10.99
N THR A 12 9.41 -7.27 11.50
CA THR A 12 10.73 -7.16 12.14
C THR A 12 11.78 -6.65 11.15
N ARG A 13 11.81 -7.17 9.92
CA ARG A 13 12.73 -6.70 8.87
C ARG A 13 12.54 -5.20 8.57
N ILE A 14 11.29 -4.75 8.42
CA ILE A 14 10.97 -3.34 8.18
C ILE A 14 11.44 -2.49 9.36
N GLN A 15 11.08 -2.85 10.59
CA GLN A 15 11.46 -2.11 11.79
C GLN A 15 12.97 -1.97 11.91
N HIS A 16 13.73 -3.04 11.66
CA HIS A 16 15.19 -3.00 11.67
C HIS A 16 15.75 -2.11 10.55
N ALA A 17 15.17 -2.15 9.35
CA ALA A 17 15.65 -1.38 8.21
C ALA A 17 15.42 0.14 8.37
N ILE A 18 14.30 0.53 8.97
CA ILE A 18 13.93 1.95 9.13
C ILE A 18 14.44 2.58 10.43
N ALA A 19 14.97 1.77 11.36
CA ALA A 19 15.44 2.23 12.66
C ALA A 19 16.60 3.21 12.50
N HIS A 20 16.41 4.43 12.98
CA HIS A 20 17.44 5.46 12.93
C HIS A 20 17.29 6.38 14.12
N SER A 21 18.24 6.31 15.06
CA SER A 21 18.19 7.00 16.36
C SER A 21 17.83 8.48 16.29
N TYR A 22 18.32 9.18 15.26
CA TYR A 22 18.00 10.58 15.04
C TYR A 22 16.58 10.81 14.49
N VAL A 23 16.09 9.94 13.61
CA VAL A 23 14.74 10.06 13.01
C VAL A 23 13.68 9.75 14.07
N ASP A 24 13.90 8.67 14.81
CA ASP A 24 12.99 8.15 15.85
C ASP A 24 12.79 9.13 17.02
N ARG A 25 13.74 10.05 17.23
CA ARG A 25 13.64 11.09 18.26
C ARG A 25 12.60 12.16 17.92
N TYR A 26 12.34 12.43 16.64
CA TYR A 26 11.55 13.59 16.22
C TYR A 26 10.27 13.22 15.46
N ILE A 27 10.22 12.05 14.85
CA ILE A 27 9.10 11.57 14.04
C ILE A 27 8.41 10.44 14.78
N GLN A 28 7.08 10.43 14.75
CA GLN A 28 6.31 9.37 15.36
C GLN A 28 6.54 8.03 14.65
N PRO A 29 6.53 6.90 15.40
CA PRO A 29 6.61 5.58 14.80
C PRO A 29 5.52 5.40 13.75
N ARG A 30 5.87 4.88 12.58
CA ARG A 30 4.92 4.67 11.50
C ARG A 30 4.18 3.37 11.68
N THR A 31 2.87 3.43 11.48
CA THR A 31 2.02 2.25 11.47
C THR A 31 2.31 1.45 10.20
N ILE A 32 2.75 0.20 10.37
CA ILE A 32 2.92 -0.74 9.26
C ILE A 32 1.53 -1.29 8.92
N ASP A 33 1.10 -1.13 7.66
CA ASP A 33 -0.18 -1.68 7.20
C ASP A 33 -0.10 -3.20 7.02
N GLU A 34 -0.52 -3.92 8.05
CA GLU A 34 -0.52 -5.39 8.06
C GLU A 34 -1.46 -6.02 7.05
N ASP A 35 -2.51 -5.31 6.63
CA ASP A 35 -3.44 -5.85 5.64
C ASP A 35 -2.82 -5.85 4.26
N ARG A 36 -1.99 -4.84 3.92
CA ARG A 36 -1.18 -4.83 2.69
C ARG A 36 -0.19 -5.99 2.67
N ILE A 37 0.46 -6.27 3.80
CA ILE A 37 1.39 -7.41 3.93
C ILE A 37 0.65 -8.72 3.72
N SER A 38 -0.44 -8.94 4.45
CA SER A 38 -1.24 -10.18 4.38
C SER A 38 -1.80 -10.41 2.98
N PHE A 39 -2.32 -9.36 2.34
CA PHE A 39 -2.84 -9.40 0.99
C PHE A 39 -1.75 -9.76 -0.02
N ALA A 40 -0.61 -9.08 0.02
CA ALA A 40 0.48 -9.33 -0.93
C ALA A 40 1.08 -10.74 -0.76
N LEU A 41 1.26 -11.22 0.48
CA LEU A 41 1.69 -12.61 0.72
C LEU A 41 0.69 -13.62 0.17
N SER A 42 -0.61 -13.39 0.35
CA SER A 42 -1.66 -14.26 -0.16
C SER A 42 -1.65 -14.31 -1.69
N MET A 43 -1.53 -13.15 -2.34
CA MET A 43 -1.38 -13.03 -3.79
C MET A 43 -0.16 -13.79 -4.29
N LEU A 44 1.01 -13.57 -3.68
CA LEU A 44 2.27 -14.18 -4.10
C LEU A 44 2.26 -15.70 -3.92
N ARG A 45 1.65 -16.20 -2.84
CA ARG A 45 1.43 -17.63 -2.60
C ARG A 45 0.49 -18.23 -3.65
N SER A 46 -0.60 -17.53 -4.00
CA SER A 46 -1.52 -17.95 -5.06
C SER A 46 -0.82 -18.02 -6.43
N ALA A 47 0.04 -17.04 -6.72
CA ALA A 47 0.89 -17.00 -7.90
C ALA A 47 2.10 -17.97 -7.86
N ARG A 48 2.20 -18.82 -6.82
CA ARG A 48 3.27 -19.81 -6.61
C ARG A 48 4.68 -19.21 -6.59
N VAL A 49 4.82 -17.97 -6.13
CA VAL A 49 6.13 -17.34 -5.91
C VAL A 49 6.80 -18.02 -4.72
N GLU A 50 8.10 -18.27 -4.84
CA GLU A 50 8.89 -18.86 -3.77
C GLU A 50 8.81 -17.99 -2.50
N THR A 51 8.72 -18.62 -1.33
CA THR A 51 8.53 -17.90 -0.05
C THR A 51 9.61 -16.84 0.20
N SER A 52 10.89 -17.14 -0.08
CA SER A 52 11.98 -16.18 0.11
C SER A 52 11.79 -14.93 -0.75
N THR A 53 11.52 -15.13 -2.04
CA THR A 53 11.24 -14.08 -3.03
C THR A 53 9.98 -13.29 -2.65
N ALA A 54 8.93 -13.98 -2.17
CA ALA A 54 7.70 -13.32 -1.75
C ALA A 54 7.93 -12.38 -0.56
N LEU A 55 8.67 -12.84 0.45
CA LEU A 55 9.05 -12.00 1.60
C LEU A 55 9.85 -10.77 1.16
N ASP A 56 10.74 -10.93 0.19
CA ASP A 56 11.57 -9.85 -0.33
C ASP A 56 10.77 -8.82 -1.14
N TYR A 57 9.84 -9.27 -1.99
CA TYR A 57 8.94 -8.37 -2.72
C TYR A 57 8.03 -7.59 -1.79
N VAL A 58 7.44 -8.24 -0.77
CA VAL A 58 6.60 -7.53 0.21
C VAL A 58 7.43 -6.56 1.04
N PHE A 59 8.63 -6.95 1.45
CA PHE A 59 9.55 -6.05 2.16
C PHE A 59 9.86 -4.78 1.34
N ALA A 60 10.26 -4.94 0.08
CA ALA A 60 10.53 -3.80 -0.81
C ALA A 60 9.29 -2.92 -1.02
N MET A 61 8.13 -3.53 -1.28
CA MET A 61 6.85 -2.81 -1.46
C MET A 61 6.48 -2.00 -0.21
N MET A 62 6.68 -2.56 0.98
CA MET A 62 6.34 -1.88 2.22
C MET A 62 7.32 -0.76 2.57
N LEU A 63 8.61 -0.85 2.21
CA LEU A 63 9.54 0.26 2.36
C LEU A 63 9.10 1.48 1.55
N ILE A 64 8.72 1.28 0.28
CA ILE A 64 8.22 2.39 -0.53
C ILE A 64 6.83 2.87 -0.08
N GLN A 65 5.94 1.99 0.38
CA GLN A 65 4.67 2.39 0.97
C GLN A 65 4.92 3.31 2.18
N LEU A 66 5.82 2.92 3.08
CA LEU A 66 6.19 3.75 4.22
C LEU A 66 6.79 5.10 3.79
N ALA A 67 7.59 5.14 2.73
CA ALA A 67 8.11 6.39 2.19
C ALA A 67 6.98 7.32 1.67
N LEU A 68 6.01 6.76 0.94
CA LEU A 68 4.86 7.52 0.44
C LEU A 68 3.98 8.05 1.58
N ASP A 69 3.69 7.21 2.57
CA ASP A 69 2.94 7.59 3.77
C ASP A 69 3.72 8.63 4.59
N THR A 70 5.04 8.55 4.54
CA THR A 70 5.92 9.53 5.19
C THR A 70 5.76 10.92 4.61
N HIS A 71 5.80 11.03 3.28
CA HIS A 71 5.68 12.33 2.62
C HIS A 71 4.30 12.96 2.87
N ASP A 72 3.25 12.16 3.02
CA ASP A 72 1.89 12.66 3.31
C ASP A 72 1.77 13.32 4.70
N GLU A 73 2.71 13.04 5.61
CA GLU A 73 2.73 13.63 6.96
C GLU A 73 3.52 14.94 7.05
N VAL A 74 4.20 15.37 5.97
CA VAL A 74 5.06 16.57 5.97
C VAL A 74 4.26 17.82 6.31
N ASP A 75 3.10 18.02 5.67
CA ASP A 75 2.29 19.23 5.86
C ASP A 75 1.61 19.28 7.23
N LYS A 76 1.46 18.12 7.90
CA LYS A 76 0.88 18.01 9.24
C LYS A 76 1.87 18.38 10.35
N GLN A 77 3.17 18.40 10.07
CA GLN A 77 4.15 18.79 11.08
C GLN A 77 4.14 20.30 11.30
N GLN A 78 4.03 20.75 12.55
CA GLN A 78 4.04 22.19 12.85
C GLN A 78 5.45 22.78 12.92
N MET A 79 6.43 22.00 13.42
CA MET A 79 7.81 22.46 13.59
C MET A 79 8.62 22.25 12.32
N MET A 80 9.38 23.27 11.89
CA MET A 80 10.23 23.21 10.70
C MET A 80 11.21 22.03 10.74
N GLN A 81 11.84 21.79 11.88
CA GLN A 81 12.76 20.66 12.05
C GLN A 81 12.06 19.32 11.82
N LYS A 82 10.83 19.15 12.33
CA LYS A 82 10.04 17.93 12.10
C LYS A 82 9.64 17.79 10.63
N LYS A 83 9.23 18.88 9.97
CA LYS A 83 8.96 18.88 8.52
C LYS A 83 10.16 18.37 7.73
N GLN A 84 11.33 18.95 7.95
CA GLN A 84 12.56 18.58 7.25
C GLN A 84 12.96 17.12 7.52
N LEU A 85 12.85 16.67 8.77
CA LEU A 85 13.15 15.28 9.10
C LEU A 85 12.13 14.31 8.49
N THR A 86 10.85 14.70 8.37
CA THR A 86 9.84 13.90 7.67
C THR A 86 10.18 13.75 6.20
N VAL A 87 10.61 14.82 5.53
CA VAL A 87 11.11 14.72 4.14
C VAL A 87 12.29 13.76 4.05
N LEU A 88 13.31 13.95 4.89
CA LEU A 88 14.51 13.10 4.89
C LEU A 88 14.22 11.63 5.20
N ALA A 89 13.26 11.35 6.08
CA ALA A 89 12.86 9.98 6.38
C ALA A 89 12.16 9.32 5.17
N GLY A 90 11.36 10.07 4.42
CA GLY A 90 10.74 9.59 3.18
C GLY A 90 11.78 9.28 2.10
N ASP A 91 12.76 10.16 1.95
CA ASP A 91 13.89 9.97 1.04
C ASP A 91 14.75 8.76 1.45
N LEU A 92 15.02 8.58 2.75
CA LEU A 92 15.73 7.43 3.28
C LEU A 92 15.02 6.12 2.93
N TYR A 93 13.71 6.01 3.20
CA TYR A 93 12.96 4.78 2.91
C TYR A 93 12.83 4.51 1.42
N SER A 94 12.72 5.56 0.61
CA SER A 94 12.81 5.48 -0.84
C SER A 94 14.19 4.95 -1.29
N GLY A 95 15.27 5.39 -0.64
CA GLY A 95 16.62 4.86 -0.87
C GLY A 95 16.73 3.38 -0.50
N LEU A 96 16.18 2.97 0.65
CA LEU A 96 16.26 1.60 1.15
C LEU A 96 15.57 0.58 0.22
N TYR A 97 14.37 0.89 -0.32
CA TYR A 97 13.74 -0.05 -1.27
C TYR A 97 14.55 -0.16 -2.56
N TYR A 98 15.09 0.95 -3.06
CA TYR A 98 15.86 0.99 -4.29
C TYR A 98 17.16 0.20 -4.12
N GLU A 99 17.91 0.47 -3.05
CA GLU A 99 19.13 -0.28 -2.71
C GLU A 99 18.83 -1.77 -2.60
N PHE A 100 17.78 -2.14 -1.86
CA PHE A 100 17.40 -3.53 -1.65
C PHE A 100 17.12 -4.27 -2.96
N LEU A 101 16.35 -3.69 -3.89
CA LEU A 101 16.05 -4.32 -5.17
C LEU A 101 17.27 -4.29 -6.13
N ALA A 102 18.09 -3.24 -6.08
CA ALA A 102 19.27 -3.09 -6.93
C ALA A 102 20.34 -4.14 -6.59
N GLN A 103 20.57 -4.41 -5.29
CA GLN A 103 21.46 -5.47 -4.81
C GLN A 103 21.02 -6.87 -5.26
N ARG A 104 19.73 -7.03 -5.58
CA ARG A 104 19.14 -8.29 -6.07
C ARG A 104 18.98 -8.33 -7.59
N HIS A 105 19.43 -7.28 -8.28
CA HIS A 105 19.32 -7.12 -9.73
C HIS A 105 17.89 -7.17 -10.29
N ASP A 106 16.86 -6.91 -9.48
CA ASP A 106 15.46 -6.89 -9.94
C ASP A 106 15.08 -5.51 -10.51
N MET A 107 15.69 -5.19 -11.65
CA MET A 107 15.42 -3.94 -12.37
C MET A 107 13.99 -3.87 -12.90
N SER A 108 13.32 -5.02 -13.07
CA SER A 108 11.92 -5.06 -13.52
C SER A 108 11.01 -4.50 -12.44
N LEU A 109 11.14 -4.99 -11.19
CA LEU A 109 10.30 -4.52 -10.10
C LEU A 109 10.60 -3.06 -9.72
N ILE A 110 11.87 -2.62 -9.80
CA ILE A 110 12.24 -1.21 -9.63
C ILE A 110 11.45 -0.31 -10.60
N ARG A 111 11.44 -0.65 -11.90
CA ARG A 111 10.72 0.13 -12.91
C ARG A 111 9.22 0.17 -12.63
N ARG A 112 8.64 -0.99 -12.30
CA ARG A 112 7.21 -1.11 -11.98
C ARG A 112 6.83 -0.27 -10.75
N PHE A 113 7.63 -0.30 -9.68
CA PHE A 113 7.39 0.55 -8.52
C PHE A 113 7.62 2.03 -8.82
N ALA A 114 8.62 2.40 -9.62
CA ALA A 114 8.78 3.78 -10.07
C ALA A 114 7.55 4.30 -10.84
N GLU A 115 6.94 3.46 -11.69
CA GLU A 115 5.68 3.77 -12.36
C GLU A 115 4.53 3.97 -11.36
N ALA A 116 4.37 3.07 -10.38
CA ALA A 116 3.37 3.22 -9.32
C ALA A 116 3.57 4.49 -8.51
N ILE A 117 4.81 4.80 -8.09
CA ILE A 117 5.13 6.02 -7.32
C ILE A 117 4.70 7.26 -8.10
N LYS A 118 5.05 7.32 -9.40
CA LYS A 118 4.64 8.40 -10.29
C LYS A 118 3.11 8.51 -10.36
N GLU A 119 2.43 7.39 -10.59
CA GLU A 119 0.97 7.36 -10.69
C GLU A 119 0.30 7.81 -9.40
N ILE A 120 0.74 7.29 -8.25
CA ILE A 120 0.25 7.66 -6.91
C ILE A 120 0.40 9.17 -6.70
N ASN A 121 1.58 9.73 -6.96
CA ASN A 121 1.81 11.15 -6.74
C ASN A 121 0.96 12.03 -7.67
N ILE A 122 0.76 11.63 -8.93
CA ILE A 122 -0.16 12.33 -9.85
C ILE A 122 -1.59 12.29 -9.31
N GLN A 123 -2.07 11.12 -8.87
CA GLN A 123 -3.43 11.01 -8.34
C GLN A 123 -3.60 11.74 -7.00
N LYS A 124 -2.58 11.81 -6.16
CA LYS A 124 -2.60 12.63 -4.93
C LYS A 124 -2.80 14.11 -5.24
N ILE A 125 -2.07 14.64 -6.22
CA ILE A 125 -2.22 16.04 -6.67
C ILE A 125 -3.63 16.28 -7.21
N ARG A 126 -4.16 15.37 -8.04
CA ARG A 126 -5.54 15.46 -8.56
C ARG A 126 -6.57 15.41 -7.44
N LEU A 127 -6.43 14.48 -6.50
CA LEU A 127 -7.34 14.29 -5.38
C LEU A 127 -7.50 15.57 -4.53
N GLN A 128 -6.43 16.36 -4.37
CA GLN A 128 -6.45 17.62 -3.63
C GLN A 128 -7.24 18.73 -4.36
N GLN A 129 -7.43 18.62 -5.67
CA GLN A 129 -8.14 19.60 -6.49
C GLN A 129 -9.63 19.28 -6.66
N LEU A 130 -10.04 18.06 -6.30
CA LEU A 130 -11.41 17.57 -6.45
C LEU A 130 -12.28 17.89 -5.23
N SER A 131 -13.54 18.19 -5.49
CA SER A 131 -14.59 18.32 -4.48
C SER A 131 -14.89 16.96 -3.83
N PRO A 132 -15.37 16.93 -2.56
CA PRO A 132 -15.82 15.68 -1.92
C PRO A 132 -16.89 14.91 -2.69
N ASP A 133 -17.68 15.58 -3.52
CA ASP A 133 -18.78 14.98 -4.30
C ASP A 133 -18.36 14.55 -5.72
N ASP A 134 -17.12 14.83 -6.13
CA ASP A 134 -16.65 14.46 -7.47
C ASP A 134 -16.42 12.96 -7.57
N VAL A 135 -17.11 12.31 -8.52
CA VAL A 135 -16.99 10.85 -8.73
C VAL A 135 -15.54 10.44 -9.07
N GLU A 136 -14.79 11.33 -9.75
CA GLU A 136 -13.37 11.11 -10.07
C GLU A 136 -12.49 10.94 -8.81
N ARG A 137 -12.91 11.51 -7.67
CA ARG A 137 -12.21 11.39 -6.38
C ARG A 137 -12.01 9.92 -6.01
N PHE A 138 -13.04 9.10 -6.23
CA PHE A 138 -13.02 7.69 -5.88
C PHE A 138 -12.05 6.89 -6.77
N HIS A 139 -11.89 7.29 -8.04
CA HIS A 139 -10.86 6.73 -8.89
C HIS A 139 -9.46 7.08 -8.39
N CYS A 140 -9.22 8.34 -8.04
CA CYS A 140 -7.95 8.77 -7.47
C CYS A 140 -7.62 7.96 -6.21
N ILE A 141 -8.57 7.81 -5.29
CA ILE A 141 -8.42 6.99 -4.08
C ILE A 141 -8.04 5.55 -4.44
N GLY A 142 -8.78 4.90 -5.35
CA GLY A 142 -8.50 3.52 -5.69
C GLY A 142 -7.13 3.31 -6.30
N VAL A 143 -6.64 4.25 -7.12
CA VAL A 143 -5.29 4.19 -7.68
C VAL A 143 -4.24 4.43 -6.61
N ILE A 144 -4.37 5.48 -5.79
CA ILE A 144 -3.44 5.80 -4.69
C ILE A 144 -3.25 4.59 -3.78
N GLU A 145 -4.36 3.93 -3.44
CA GLU A 145 -4.37 2.84 -2.49
C GLU A 145 -3.97 1.49 -3.09
N SER A 146 -3.87 1.33 -4.41
CA SER A 146 -3.62 0.01 -5.02
C SER A 146 -2.46 -0.06 -6.00
N ALA A 147 -1.93 1.06 -6.49
CA ALA A 147 -0.95 1.06 -7.59
C ALA A 147 0.28 0.19 -7.31
N LEU A 148 0.85 0.21 -6.10
CA LEU A 148 1.97 -0.68 -5.73
C LEU A 148 1.59 -2.17 -5.79
N LEU A 149 0.44 -2.53 -5.24
CA LEU A 149 -0.08 -3.91 -5.27
C LEU A 149 -0.40 -4.36 -6.70
N ARG A 150 -0.96 -3.48 -7.52
CA ARG A 150 -1.22 -3.73 -8.95
C ARG A 150 0.06 -3.95 -9.73
N LYS A 151 1.08 -3.10 -9.51
CA LYS A 151 2.38 -3.27 -10.16
C LYS A 151 3.10 -4.54 -9.72
N LEU A 152 2.95 -4.94 -8.46
CA LEU A 152 3.44 -6.23 -7.98
C LEU A 152 2.65 -7.40 -8.59
N SER A 153 1.33 -7.29 -8.69
CA SER A 153 0.49 -8.34 -9.29
C SER A 153 0.80 -8.55 -10.77
N GLU A 154 1.01 -7.47 -11.52
CA GLU A 154 1.49 -7.51 -12.91
C GLU A 154 2.88 -8.19 -13.03
N HIS A 155 3.79 -7.91 -12.09
CA HIS A 155 5.14 -8.50 -12.06
C HIS A 155 5.11 -10.03 -11.89
N VAL A 156 4.11 -10.56 -11.17
CA VAL A 156 3.95 -11.99 -10.92
C VAL A 156 2.80 -12.62 -11.73
N HIS A 157 2.30 -11.90 -12.74
CA HIS A 157 1.22 -12.32 -13.64
C HIS A 157 -0.12 -12.63 -12.95
N ALA A 158 -0.38 -12.07 -11.77
CA ALA A 158 -1.58 -12.25 -10.96
C ALA A 158 -2.59 -11.09 -11.13
N HIS A 159 -2.93 -10.73 -12.37
CA HIS A 159 -3.67 -9.49 -12.70
C HIS A 159 -4.99 -9.33 -11.93
N GLU A 160 -5.75 -10.41 -11.72
CA GLU A 160 -7.02 -10.40 -10.96
C GLU A 160 -6.84 -9.86 -9.53
N TRP A 161 -5.70 -10.16 -8.90
CA TRP A 161 -5.37 -9.63 -7.58
C TRP A 161 -5.12 -8.12 -7.59
N GLY A 162 -4.69 -7.57 -8.73
CA GLY A 162 -4.56 -6.13 -8.91
C GLY A 162 -5.91 -5.43 -8.89
N GLU A 163 -6.91 -6.00 -9.57
CA GLU A 163 -8.29 -5.50 -9.56
C GLU A 163 -8.91 -5.64 -8.16
N LEU A 164 -8.71 -6.78 -7.50
CA LEU A 164 -9.15 -6.94 -6.12
C LEU A 164 -8.52 -5.91 -5.17
N ALA A 165 -7.20 -5.67 -5.30
CA ALA A 165 -6.51 -4.67 -4.50
C ALA A 165 -7.10 -3.26 -4.69
N TYR A 166 -7.46 -2.90 -5.93
CA TYR A 166 -8.10 -1.63 -6.23
C TYR A 166 -9.37 -1.41 -5.41
N TYR A 167 -10.33 -2.34 -5.50
CA TYR A 167 -11.61 -2.16 -4.81
C TYR A 167 -11.49 -2.33 -3.30
N LEU A 168 -10.68 -3.28 -2.84
CA LEU A 168 -10.53 -3.60 -1.42
C LEU A 168 -9.88 -2.47 -0.62
N PHE A 169 -8.75 -1.94 -1.12
CA PHE A 169 -8.05 -0.85 -0.42
C PHE A 169 -8.74 0.50 -0.65
N SER A 170 -9.51 0.67 -1.73
CA SER A 170 -10.47 1.78 -1.85
C SER A 170 -11.47 1.79 -0.70
N LEU A 171 -12.14 0.65 -0.46
CA LEU A 171 -13.11 0.50 0.64
C LEU A 171 -12.47 0.80 1.99
N LYS A 172 -11.30 0.21 2.25
CA LYS A 172 -10.54 0.44 3.49
C LYS A 172 -10.23 1.93 3.72
N ARG A 173 -9.92 2.68 2.67
CA ARG A 173 -9.64 4.12 2.76
C ARG A 173 -10.89 4.93 3.01
N ILE A 174 -11.97 4.65 2.28
CA ILE A 174 -13.24 5.41 2.34
C ILE A 174 -13.94 5.21 3.69
N GLN A 175 -13.84 4.04 4.30
CA GLN A 175 -14.40 3.81 5.65
C GLN A 175 -13.80 4.71 6.74
N ARG A 176 -12.65 5.35 6.48
CA ARG A 176 -12.04 6.33 7.39
C ARG A 176 -12.58 7.74 7.18
N GLU A 177 -13.33 8.01 6.11
CA GLU A 177 -13.92 9.32 5.87
C GLU A 177 -15.20 9.50 6.71
N GLU A 178 -15.24 10.56 7.53
CA GLU A 178 -16.35 10.82 8.46
C GLU A 178 -17.61 11.35 7.77
N THR A 179 -17.45 12.02 6.62
CA THR A 179 -18.54 12.67 5.89
C THR A 179 -19.12 11.72 4.85
N LYS A 180 -20.41 11.39 4.97
CA LYS A 180 -21.10 10.53 4.01
C LYS A 180 -21.84 11.35 2.97
N SER A 181 -21.30 11.44 1.76
CA SER A 181 -22.05 11.93 0.59
C SER A 181 -22.79 10.78 -0.09
N LYS A 182 -23.82 11.11 -0.88
CA LYS A 182 -24.53 10.10 -1.70
C LYS A 182 -23.58 9.39 -2.66
N ALA A 183 -22.68 10.14 -3.31
CA ALA A 183 -21.71 9.59 -4.24
C ALA A 183 -20.76 8.58 -3.56
N MET A 184 -20.38 8.85 -2.30
CA MET A 184 -19.56 7.93 -1.51
C MET A 184 -20.29 6.64 -1.14
N VAL A 185 -21.58 6.72 -0.82
CA VAL A 185 -22.43 5.54 -0.58
C VAL A 185 -22.53 4.69 -1.85
N ASP A 186 -22.86 5.32 -2.98
CA ASP A 186 -22.99 4.63 -4.26
C ASP A 186 -21.67 3.93 -4.68
N TYR A 187 -20.51 4.60 -4.47
CA TYR A 187 -19.20 4.02 -4.74
C TYR A 187 -18.84 2.89 -3.77
N THR A 188 -19.19 3.02 -2.49
CA THR A 188 -18.99 1.96 -1.48
C THR A 188 -19.75 0.70 -1.89
N ASP A 189 -21.02 0.83 -2.26
CA ASP A 189 -21.84 -0.30 -2.72
C ASP A 189 -21.29 -0.92 -4.01
N HIS A 190 -20.80 -0.08 -4.94
CA HIS A 190 -20.12 -0.56 -6.14
C HIS A 190 -18.88 -1.41 -5.80
N CYS A 191 -18.02 -0.92 -4.91
CA CYS A 191 -16.82 -1.65 -4.52
C CYS A 191 -17.16 -2.93 -3.76
N LYS A 192 -18.15 -2.93 -2.87
CA LYS A 192 -18.60 -4.15 -2.16
C LYS A 192 -19.05 -5.22 -3.14
N ARG A 193 -19.86 -4.88 -4.15
CA ARG A 193 -20.26 -5.82 -5.21
C ARG A 193 -19.05 -6.37 -5.97
N LYS A 194 -18.15 -5.49 -6.41
CA LYS A 194 -16.93 -5.89 -7.14
C LYS A 194 -16.02 -6.81 -6.33
N VAL A 195 -15.83 -6.53 -5.04
CA VAL A 195 -15.05 -7.40 -4.15
C VAL A 195 -15.73 -8.76 -3.99
N GLN A 196 -17.06 -8.80 -3.84
CA GLN A 196 -17.81 -10.06 -3.75
C GLN A 196 -17.66 -10.91 -5.01
N ASP A 197 -17.79 -10.29 -6.18
CA ASP A 197 -17.63 -10.97 -7.48
C ASP A 197 -16.21 -11.56 -7.63
N LEU A 198 -15.17 -10.78 -7.26
CA LEU A 198 -13.77 -11.19 -7.35
C LEU A 198 -13.39 -12.22 -6.26
N PHE A 199 -14.05 -12.20 -5.10
CA PHE A 199 -13.82 -13.18 -4.05
C PHE A 199 -14.18 -14.61 -4.45
N HIS A 200 -15.06 -14.83 -5.43
CA HIS A 200 -15.29 -16.17 -5.96
C HIS A 200 -14.03 -16.80 -6.61
N LEU A 201 -13.04 -15.98 -6.98
CA LEU A 201 -11.79 -16.40 -7.63
C LEU A 201 -10.61 -16.54 -6.65
N HIS A 202 -10.77 -16.14 -5.38
CA HIS A 202 -9.65 -15.98 -4.44
C HIS A 202 -9.84 -16.71 -3.10
N HIS A 203 -8.71 -16.98 -2.43
CA HIS A 203 -8.60 -17.84 -1.25
C HIS A 203 -9.40 -17.34 -0.02
N GLU A 204 -9.98 -18.28 0.74
CA GLU A 204 -10.75 -18.10 1.99
C GLU A 204 -10.08 -17.13 3.00
N GLU A 205 -8.75 -17.22 3.16
CA GLU A 205 -8.00 -16.42 4.14
C GLU A 205 -8.13 -14.90 3.93
N VAL A 206 -8.19 -14.44 2.67
CA VAL A 206 -8.37 -13.02 2.35
C VAL A 206 -9.80 -12.60 2.70
N LYS A 207 -10.78 -13.47 2.45
CA LYS A 207 -12.18 -13.18 2.78
C LYS A 207 -12.37 -13.03 4.29
N GLU A 208 -11.77 -13.91 5.07
CA GLU A 208 -11.84 -13.88 6.53
C GLU A 208 -11.28 -12.55 7.07
N ARG A 209 -10.05 -12.20 6.68
CA ARG A 209 -9.36 -10.99 7.17
C ARG A 209 -10.11 -9.70 6.81
N PHE A 210 -10.67 -9.62 5.61
CA PHE A 210 -11.33 -8.41 5.10
C PHE A 210 -12.86 -8.42 5.20
N SER A 211 -13.44 -9.44 5.84
CA SER A 211 -14.89 -9.55 6.08
C SER A 211 -15.49 -8.30 6.73
N HIS A 212 -14.74 -7.67 7.65
CA HIS A 212 -15.13 -6.43 8.32
C HIS A 212 -15.31 -5.23 7.36
N LEU A 213 -14.65 -5.23 6.20
CA LEU A 213 -14.83 -4.18 5.18
C LEU A 213 -16.11 -4.37 4.37
N LEU A 214 -16.67 -5.59 4.37
CA LEU A 214 -17.87 -5.94 3.60
C LEU A 214 -19.15 -5.85 4.43
N ALA A 215 -19.05 -5.86 5.76
CA ALA A 215 -20.15 -5.52 6.69
C ALA A 215 -20.66 -4.10 6.42
#